data_AF-J2P1Y1-F1
#
_entry.id   AF-J2P1Y1-F1
#
_cell.length_a   1.000
_cell.length_b   1.000
_cell.length_c   1.000
_cell.angle_alpha   90.00
_cell.angle_beta   90.00
_cell.angle_gamma   90.00
#
_symmetry.space_group_name_H-M   'P 1'
#
loop_
_entity.id
_entity.type
_entity.pdbx_description
1 polymer ?
#
loop_
_entity_poly.entity_id
_entity_poly.type
_entity_poly.pdbx_seq_one_letter_code
_entity_poly.pdbx_strand_id
1 'polypeptide(L)'
;MKALAALFGAMVGTVALAGCGLSPMYAGGGNAAVAQGLAGVQVSAIDGRAGWLVRNALVDELGMSGQKGVAPRYRLDVRLDDKLESFALLSNDTVGRERRTLRARYQLVDAGSGEIVLDATAGADAGIDVVSSDYATIAAEQTALENMAKDVATRIVTNVALRLRGDTRQ
;
A
#
# COMPACT_ATOMS: atom_id res chain seq x y z
N MET A 1 24.62 50.43 -15.43
CA MET A 1 24.24 49.95 -14.09
C MET A 1 22.82 49.37 -14.00
N LYS A 2 21.82 49.85 -14.76
CA LYS A 2 20.45 49.27 -14.76
C LYS A 2 20.32 47.88 -15.42
N ALA A 3 21.17 47.55 -16.40
CA ALA A 3 21.14 46.25 -17.08
C ALA A 3 21.65 45.08 -16.20
N LEU A 4 22.51 45.36 -15.21
CA LEU A 4 23.04 44.34 -14.30
C LEU A 4 21.98 43.88 -13.28
N ALA A 5 21.08 44.78 -12.87
CA ALA A 5 19.99 44.47 -11.95
C ALA A 5 18.91 43.58 -12.59
N ALA A 6 18.68 43.73 -13.90
CA ALA A 6 17.72 42.91 -14.64
C ALA A 6 18.19 41.46 -14.81
N LEU A 7 19.51 41.23 -14.98
CA LEU A 7 20.07 39.87 -15.04
C LEU A 7 20.04 39.16 -13.68
N PHE A 8 20.22 39.89 -12.57
CA PHE A 8 20.17 39.32 -11.23
C PHE A 8 18.73 38.91 -10.83
N GLY A 9 17.72 39.68 -11.24
CA GLY A 9 16.31 39.35 -11.02
C GLY A 9 15.85 38.09 -11.78
N ALA A 10 16.38 37.85 -12.98
CA ALA A 10 16.03 36.67 -13.78
C ALA A 10 16.64 35.37 -13.23
N MET A 11 17.81 35.42 -12.58
CA MET A 11 18.50 34.24 -12.01
C MET A 11 17.91 33.79 -10.67
N VAL A 12 17.30 34.70 -9.90
CA VAL A 12 16.59 34.35 -8.65
C VAL A 12 15.24 33.70 -8.95
N GLY A 13 14.60 34.06 -10.07
CA GLY A 13 13.32 33.47 -10.49
C GLY A 13 13.41 31.98 -10.86
N THR A 14 14.50 31.53 -11.49
CA THR A 14 14.63 30.13 -11.94
C THR A 14 14.87 29.13 -10.82
N VAL A 15 15.44 29.55 -9.68
CA VAL A 15 15.61 28.68 -8.49
C VAL A 15 14.27 28.46 -7.78
N ALA A 16 13.36 29.44 -7.83
CA ALA A 16 12.02 29.32 -7.24
C ALA A 16 11.09 28.34 -7.99
N LEU A 17 11.39 28.00 -9.26
CA LEU A 17 10.62 27.01 -10.03
C LEU A 17 11.11 25.56 -9.86
N ALA A 18 12.26 25.31 -9.21
CA ALA A 18 12.80 23.96 -9.00
C ALA A 18 12.16 23.21 -7.79
N GLY A 19 11.14 23.77 -7.14
CA GLY A 19 10.95 23.58 -5.71
C GLY A 19 9.76 22.75 -5.22
N CYS A 20 9.34 21.66 -5.88
CA CYS A 20 8.51 20.67 -5.16
C CYS A 20 9.34 19.61 -4.41
N GLY A 21 10.65 19.50 -4.67
CA GLY A 21 11.55 18.56 -3.97
C GLY A 21 11.15 17.09 -4.08
N LEU A 22 10.24 16.75 -5.01
CA LEU A 22 9.72 15.40 -5.19
C LEU A 22 10.82 14.51 -5.76
N SER A 23 11.33 13.60 -4.93
CA SER A 23 12.28 12.58 -5.37
C SER A 23 11.51 11.31 -5.74
N PRO A 24 11.67 10.79 -6.98
CA PRO A 24 11.02 9.54 -7.38
C PRO A 24 11.45 8.40 -6.46
N MET A 25 10.50 7.57 -6.01
CA MET A 25 10.82 6.43 -5.15
C MET A 25 11.33 5.21 -5.94
N TYR A 26 10.97 5.11 -7.22
CA TYR A 26 11.27 3.95 -8.07
C TYR A 26 12.22 4.25 -9.25
N ALA A 27 12.63 5.51 -9.50
CA ALA A 27 13.59 5.83 -10.57
C ALA A 27 15.04 5.59 -10.09
N GLY A 28 15.87 4.90 -10.87
CA GLY A 28 17.13 4.27 -10.46
C GLY A 28 18.18 5.09 -9.68
N GLY A 29 19.18 4.39 -9.13
CA GLY A 29 20.20 4.91 -8.21
C GLY A 29 20.08 4.26 -6.82
N GLY A 30 19.98 5.06 -5.74
CA GLY A 30 19.70 4.56 -4.38
C GLY A 30 18.33 3.87 -4.23
N ASN A 31 17.42 4.09 -5.18
CA ASN A 31 16.14 3.40 -5.29
C ASN A 31 16.27 1.96 -5.84
N ALA A 32 17.39 1.60 -6.48
CA ALA A 32 17.66 0.23 -6.90
C ALA A 32 17.87 -0.69 -5.68
N ALA A 33 18.50 -0.18 -4.61
CA ALA A 33 18.64 -0.91 -3.34
C ALA A 33 17.28 -1.16 -2.67
N VAL A 34 16.33 -0.21 -2.77
CA VAL A 34 14.96 -0.39 -2.27
C VAL A 34 14.22 -1.43 -3.11
N ALA A 35 14.29 -1.36 -4.44
CA ALA A 35 13.70 -2.36 -5.33
C ALA A 35 14.25 -3.78 -5.05
N GLN A 36 15.55 -3.90 -4.81
CA GLN A 36 16.20 -5.16 -4.47
C GLN A 36 15.87 -5.64 -3.05
N GLY A 37 15.68 -4.71 -2.10
CA GLY A 37 15.16 -5.01 -0.77
C GLY A 37 13.72 -5.54 -0.81
N LEU A 38 12.86 -4.95 -1.64
CA LEU A 38 11.48 -5.40 -1.86
C LEU A 38 11.41 -6.77 -2.53
N ALA A 39 12.29 -7.05 -3.50
CA ALA A 39 12.43 -8.36 -4.12
C ALA A 39 12.79 -9.48 -3.13
N GLY A 40 13.45 -9.12 -2.01
CA GLY A 40 13.82 -10.05 -0.94
C GLY A 40 12.74 -10.25 0.13
N VAL A 41 11.51 -9.74 -0.05
CA VAL A 41 10.42 -9.87 0.92
C VAL A 41 9.55 -11.09 0.57
N GLN A 42 9.52 -12.07 1.47
CA GLN A 42 8.60 -13.21 1.38
C GLN A 42 7.33 -12.94 2.16
N VAL A 43 6.18 -13.04 1.50
CA VAL A 43 4.87 -12.93 2.17
C VAL A 43 4.46 -14.29 2.75
N SER A 44 4.18 -14.33 4.04
CA SER A 44 3.63 -15.50 4.73
C SER A 44 2.21 -15.85 4.24
N ALA A 45 1.74 -17.06 4.52
CA ALA A 45 0.35 -17.41 4.26
C ALA A 45 -0.58 -16.54 5.14
N ILE A 46 -1.71 -16.13 4.56
CA ILE A 46 -2.75 -15.37 5.26
C ILE A 46 -4.05 -16.14 5.07
N ASP A 47 -4.73 -16.45 6.16
CA ASP A 47 -5.91 -17.32 6.14
C ASP A 47 -7.14 -16.65 5.51
N GLY A 48 -8.01 -17.49 4.95
CA GLY A 48 -9.30 -17.09 4.39
C GLY A 48 -9.22 -16.43 3.00
N ARG A 49 -10.39 -16.15 2.42
CA ARG A 49 -10.51 -15.55 1.08
C ARG A 49 -9.85 -14.17 1.01
N ALA A 50 -10.10 -13.33 2.01
CA ALA A 50 -9.47 -12.01 2.13
C ALA A 50 -7.93 -12.14 2.23
N GLY A 51 -7.45 -13.13 2.99
CA GLY A 51 -6.02 -13.43 3.11
C GLY A 51 -5.38 -13.82 1.80
N TRP A 52 -6.02 -14.70 1.02
CA TRP A 52 -5.55 -15.07 -0.29
C TRP A 52 -5.49 -13.88 -1.27
N LEU A 53 -6.54 -13.04 -1.29
CA LEU A 53 -6.59 -11.85 -2.13
C LEU A 53 -5.50 -10.84 -1.78
N VAL A 54 -5.33 -10.52 -0.50
CA VAL A 54 -4.29 -9.58 -0.03
C VAL A 54 -2.91 -10.16 -0.30
N ARG A 55 -2.68 -11.45 -0.03
CA ARG A 55 -1.39 -12.10 -0.29
C ARG A 55 -1.03 -12.05 -1.76
N ASN A 56 -1.95 -12.34 -2.66
CA ASN A 56 -1.68 -12.28 -4.09
C ASN A 56 -1.40 -10.86 -4.54
N ALA A 57 -2.19 -9.87 -4.11
CA ALA A 57 -1.92 -8.47 -4.40
C ALA A 57 -0.55 -8.02 -3.88
N LEU A 58 -0.16 -8.45 -2.68
CA LEU A 58 1.18 -8.19 -2.13
C LEU A 58 2.28 -8.83 -2.97
N VAL A 59 2.11 -10.10 -3.37
CA VAL A 59 3.09 -10.82 -4.20
C VAL A 59 3.21 -10.20 -5.58
N ASP A 60 2.12 -9.72 -6.17
CA ASP A 60 2.13 -9.03 -7.45
C ASP A 60 2.89 -7.70 -7.36
N GLU A 61 2.56 -6.87 -6.37
CA GLU A 61 3.22 -5.57 -6.12
C GLU A 61 4.72 -5.73 -5.77
N LEU A 62 5.08 -6.73 -4.96
CA LEU A 62 6.47 -7.04 -4.62
C LEU A 62 7.22 -7.71 -5.79
N GLY A 63 6.53 -8.55 -6.56
CA GLY A 63 7.08 -9.27 -7.72
C GLY A 63 7.41 -8.37 -8.90
N MET A 64 6.76 -7.21 -9.00
CA MET A 64 7.15 -6.13 -9.92
C MET A 64 8.55 -5.56 -9.61
N SER A 65 9.12 -5.81 -8.42
CA SER A 65 10.41 -5.28 -7.96
C SER A 65 11.67 -6.11 -8.32
N GLY A 66 11.54 -7.39 -8.72
CA GLY A 66 12.68 -8.14 -9.30
C GLY A 66 12.88 -9.60 -8.87
N GLN A 67 13.37 -10.39 -9.84
CA GLN A 67 14.01 -11.72 -9.85
C GLN A 67 13.47 -12.85 -8.95
N LYS A 68 12.78 -13.81 -9.60
CA LYS A 68 12.54 -15.16 -9.07
C LYS A 68 13.86 -15.84 -8.71
N GLY A 69 14.01 -16.30 -7.47
CA GLY A 69 15.12 -17.17 -7.04
C GLY A 69 16.12 -16.58 -6.03
N VAL A 70 15.90 -15.36 -5.53
CA VAL A 70 16.70 -14.80 -4.43
C VAL A 70 16.17 -15.34 -3.09
N ALA A 71 17.07 -15.76 -2.20
CA ALA A 71 16.70 -16.17 -0.85
C ALA A 71 16.07 -14.98 -0.11
N PRO A 72 14.90 -15.15 0.54
CA PRO A 72 14.20 -14.04 1.15
C PRO A 72 14.98 -13.52 2.37
N ARG A 73 15.29 -12.23 2.37
CA ARG A 73 15.94 -11.54 3.48
C ARG A 73 14.93 -11.09 4.54
N TYR A 74 13.72 -10.76 4.11
CA TYR A 74 12.65 -10.33 4.99
C TYR A 74 11.45 -11.26 4.86
N ARG A 75 10.73 -11.44 5.96
CA ARG A 75 9.43 -12.11 6.01
C ARG A 75 8.36 -11.08 6.37
N LEU A 76 7.29 -11.01 5.59
CA LEU A 76 6.13 -10.17 5.86
C LEU A 76 5.01 -11.05 6.43
N ASP A 77 4.74 -10.86 7.73
CA ASP A 77 3.66 -11.52 8.44
C ASP A 77 2.46 -10.57 8.52
N VAL A 78 1.28 -11.02 8.10
CA VAL A 78 0.06 -10.19 8.03
C VAL A 78 -1.09 -10.90 8.73
N ARG A 79 -1.83 -10.16 9.56
CA ARG A 79 -3.08 -10.59 10.19
C ARG A 79 -4.20 -9.65 9.77
N LEU A 80 -5.29 -10.24 9.27
CA LEU A 80 -6.45 -9.51 8.77
C LEU A 80 -7.62 -9.55 9.76
N ASP A 81 -8.33 -8.44 9.86
CA ASP A 81 -9.66 -8.31 10.46
C ASP A 81 -10.59 -7.74 9.38
N ASP A 82 -11.55 -8.55 8.94
CA ASP A 82 -12.51 -8.22 7.89
C ASP A 82 -13.91 -8.21 8.50
N LYS A 83 -14.62 -7.08 8.36
CA LYS A 83 -15.93 -6.85 8.96
C LYS A 83 -16.87 -6.29 7.91
N LEU A 84 -18.10 -6.80 7.89
CA LEU A 84 -19.21 -6.26 7.11
C LEU A 84 -20.33 -5.90 8.09
N GLU A 85 -20.75 -4.65 8.05
CA GLU A 85 -21.73 -4.10 9.00
C GLU A 85 -22.81 -3.32 8.24
N SER A 86 -24.06 -3.39 8.70
CA SER A 86 -25.12 -2.49 8.24
C SER A 86 -24.78 -1.05 8.62
N PHE A 87 -24.75 -0.16 7.63
CA PHE A 87 -24.28 1.22 7.82
C PHE A 87 -25.40 2.25 7.72
N ALA A 88 -26.36 2.06 6.81
CA ALA A 88 -27.50 2.96 6.65
C ALA A 88 -28.81 2.18 6.49
N LEU A 89 -29.86 2.67 7.14
CA LEU A 89 -31.22 2.16 7.06
C LEU A 89 -32.10 3.11 6.24
N LEU A 90 -33.07 2.55 5.52
CA LEU A 90 -34.17 3.29 4.90
C LEU A 90 -35.24 3.63 5.94
N SER A 91 -36.20 4.49 5.57
CA SER A 91 -37.34 4.87 6.42
C SER A 91 -38.26 3.71 6.83
N ASN A 92 -38.10 2.54 6.20
CA ASN A 92 -38.83 1.30 6.50
C ASN A 92 -37.96 0.29 7.25
N ASP A 93 -36.87 0.74 7.90
CA ASP A 93 -35.90 -0.07 8.64
C ASP A 93 -35.16 -1.15 7.83
N THR A 94 -35.22 -1.08 6.49
CA THR A 94 -34.43 -1.97 5.62
C THR A 94 -33.00 -1.43 5.48
N VAL A 95 -31.99 -2.30 5.50
CA VAL A 95 -30.60 -1.90 5.25
C VAL A 95 -30.48 -1.43 3.80
N GLY A 96 -30.11 -0.15 3.61
CA GLY A 96 -29.85 0.43 2.29
C GLY A 96 -28.39 0.44 1.90
N ARG A 97 -27.49 0.42 2.89
CA ARG A 97 -26.05 0.43 2.67
C ARG A 97 -25.34 -0.34 3.76
N GLU A 98 -24.38 -1.14 3.35
CA GLU A 98 -23.41 -1.80 4.22
C GLU A 98 -22.05 -1.13 4.11
N ARG A 99 -21.25 -1.29 5.15
CA ARG A 99 -19.85 -0.90 5.15
C ARG A 99 -19.00 -2.12 5.43
N ARG A 100 -18.08 -2.41 4.51
CA ARG A 100 -17.01 -3.37 4.71
C ARG A 100 -15.75 -2.67 5.16
N THR A 101 -15.10 -3.20 6.18
CA THR A 101 -13.84 -2.71 6.74
C THR A 101 -12.82 -3.84 6.73
N LEU A 102 -11.72 -3.62 6.02
CA LEU A 102 -10.57 -4.53 5.99
C LEU A 102 -9.41 -3.84 6.72
N ARG A 103 -8.93 -4.46 7.80
CA ARG A 103 -7.77 -4.01 8.57
C ARG A 103 -6.69 -5.09 8.52
N ALA A 104 -5.46 -4.66 8.31
CA ALA A 104 -4.29 -5.50 8.22
C ALA A 104 -3.24 -4.99 9.21
N ARG A 105 -2.98 -5.75 10.26
CA ARG A 105 -1.79 -5.56 11.07
C ARG A 105 -0.67 -6.40 10.48
N TYR A 106 0.49 -5.81 10.26
CA TYR A 106 1.58 -6.49 9.58
C TYR A 106 2.91 -6.19 10.24
N GLN A 107 3.81 -7.16 10.15
CA GLN A 107 5.16 -7.10 10.66
C GLN A 107 6.16 -7.50 9.58
N LEU A 108 7.19 -6.69 9.39
CA LEU A 108 8.35 -7.03 8.58
C LEU A 108 9.44 -7.56 9.51
N VAL A 109 9.84 -8.81 9.30
CA VAL A 109 10.82 -9.51 10.14
C VAL A 109 12.07 -9.80 9.32
N ASP A 110 13.25 -9.49 9.83
CA ASP A 110 14.50 -9.93 9.22
C ASP A 110 14.67 -11.45 9.41
N ALA A 111 14.85 -12.18 8.32
CA ALA A 111 14.89 -13.65 8.35
C ALA A 111 16.18 -14.21 8.97
N GLY A 112 17.26 -13.42 9.02
CA GLY A 112 18.53 -13.81 9.62
C GLY A 112 18.57 -13.58 11.12
N SER A 113 18.13 -12.40 11.60
CA SER A 113 18.15 -12.04 13.02
C SER A 113 16.86 -12.37 13.77
N GLY A 114 15.72 -12.47 13.07
CA GLY A 114 14.39 -12.59 13.67
C GLY A 114 13.85 -11.27 14.24
N GLU A 115 14.53 -10.15 14.03
CA GLU A 115 14.12 -8.84 14.51
C GLU A 115 12.92 -8.28 13.72
N ILE A 116 11.99 -7.63 14.43
CA ILE A 116 10.87 -6.91 13.81
C ILE A 116 11.36 -5.52 13.39
N VAL A 117 11.54 -5.33 12.09
CA VAL A 117 12.03 -4.09 11.48
C VAL A 117 10.91 -3.07 11.31
N LEU A 118 9.66 -3.54 11.17
CA LEU A 118 8.45 -2.72 11.04
C LEU A 118 7.26 -3.45 11.68
N ASP A 119 6.49 -2.77 12.52
CA ASP A 119 5.14 -3.19 12.97
C ASP A 119 4.20 -2.02 12.70
N ALA A 120 3.20 -2.23 11.86
CA ALA A 120 2.28 -1.19 11.46
C ALA A 120 0.91 -1.77 11.09
N THR A 121 -0.06 -0.88 10.90
CA THR A 121 -1.41 -1.23 10.47
C THR A 121 -1.77 -0.47 9.21
N ALA A 122 -2.41 -1.15 8.28
CA ALA A 122 -3.02 -0.59 7.09
C ALA A 122 -4.48 -1.06 7.02
N GLY A 123 -5.30 -0.34 6.28
CA GLY A 123 -6.70 -0.73 6.12
C GLY A 123 -7.37 0.01 5.00
N ALA A 124 -8.50 -0.53 4.55
CA ALA A 124 -9.41 0.08 3.58
C ALA A 124 -10.85 -0.13 4.04
N ASP A 125 -11.74 0.76 3.63
CA ASP A 125 -13.18 0.68 3.88
C ASP A 125 -13.92 0.87 2.56
N ALA A 126 -15.01 0.14 2.36
CA ALA A 126 -15.88 0.28 1.20
C ALA A 126 -17.34 0.30 1.63
N GLY A 127 -18.13 1.21 1.04
CA GLY A 127 -19.58 1.20 1.20
C GLY A 127 -20.23 0.44 0.05
N ILE A 128 -21.16 -0.46 0.36
CA ILE A 128 -21.84 -1.34 -0.59
C ILE A 128 -23.34 -1.04 -0.52
N ASP A 129 -23.96 -0.74 -1.66
CA ASP A 129 -25.40 -0.50 -1.73
C ASP A 129 -26.15 -1.82 -1.76
N VAL A 130 -27.14 -1.95 -0.87
CA VAL A 130 -28.02 -3.11 -0.81
C VAL A 130 -29.19 -2.84 -1.73
N VAL A 131 -29.28 -3.61 -2.82
CA VAL A 131 -30.31 -3.48 -3.85
C VAL A 131 -31.26 -4.67 -3.81
N SER A 132 -32.37 -4.60 -4.55
CA SER A 132 -33.40 -5.64 -4.56
C SER A 132 -32.94 -7.01 -5.08
N SER A 133 -31.76 -7.09 -5.69
CA SER A 133 -31.16 -8.33 -6.18
C SER A 133 -30.04 -8.77 -5.25
N ASP A 134 -30.26 -9.85 -4.51
CA ASP A 134 -29.28 -10.43 -3.60
C ASP A 134 -27.97 -10.80 -4.33
N TYR A 135 -28.08 -11.31 -5.56
CA TYR A 135 -26.91 -11.60 -6.38
C TYR A 135 -26.08 -10.35 -6.68
N ALA A 136 -26.73 -9.24 -7.01
CA ALA A 136 -26.03 -7.98 -7.28
C ALA A 136 -25.32 -7.45 -6.04
N THR A 137 -25.94 -7.57 -4.85
CA THR A 137 -25.33 -7.22 -3.56
C THR A 137 -24.11 -8.09 -3.26
N ILE A 138 -24.23 -9.42 -3.39
CA ILE A 138 -23.11 -10.35 -3.16
C ILE A 138 -21.97 -10.11 -4.16
N ALA A 139 -22.28 -9.84 -5.43
CA ALA A 139 -21.28 -9.51 -6.44
C ALA A 139 -20.54 -8.21 -6.06
N ALA A 140 -21.27 -7.19 -5.61
CA ALA A 140 -20.69 -5.93 -5.15
C ALA A 140 -19.79 -6.12 -3.91
N GLU A 141 -20.19 -6.95 -2.94
CA GLU A 141 -19.36 -7.30 -1.78
C GLU A 141 -18.04 -7.97 -2.17
N GLN A 142 -18.06 -8.85 -3.17
CA GLN A 142 -16.88 -9.54 -3.66
C GLN A 142 -15.94 -8.57 -4.40
N THR A 143 -16.47 -7.76 -5.30
CA THR A 143 -15.69 -6.71 -5.98
C THR A 143 -15.10 -5.71 -4.99
N ALA A 144 -15.86 -5.33 -3.95
CA ALA A 144 -15.36 -4.48 -2.88
C ALA A 144 -14.16 -5.12 -2.18
N LEU A 145 -14.25 -6.40 -1.80
CA LEU A 145 -13.14 -7.10 -1.16
C LEU A 145 -11.89 -7.20 -2.06
N GLU A 146 -12.08 -7.49 -3.35
CA GLU A 146 -10.98 -7.56 -4.33
C GLU A 146 -10.25 -6.22 -4.47
N ASN A 147 -10.98 -5.11 -4.52
CA ASN A 147 -10.41 -3.76 -4.60
C ASN A 147 -9.75 -3.37 -3.28
N MET A 148 -10.41 -3.61 -2.15
CA MET A 148 -9.85 -3.34 -0.81
C MET A 148 -8.55 -4.12 -0.56
N ALA A 149 -8.46 -5.35 -1.06
CA ALA A 149 -7.25 -6.15 -0.96
C ALA A 149 -6.06 -5.51 -1.71
N LYS A 150 -6.30 -4.97 -2.90
CA LYS A 150 -5.29 -4.21 -3.67
C LYS A 150 -4.88 -2.95 -2.93
N ASP A 151 -5.85 -2.15 -2.47
CA ASP A 151 -5.58 -0.91 -1.73
C ASP A 151 -4.73 -1.15 -0.48
N VAL A 152 -5.07 -2.18 0.30
CA VAL A 152 -4.30 -2.57 1.49
C VAL A 152 -2.90 -3.02 1.10
N ALA A 153 -2.75 -3.85 0.05
CA ALA A 153 -1.44 -4.31 -0.42
C ALA A 153 -0.55 -3.14 -0.86
N THR A 154 -1.05 -2.23 -1.69
CA THR A 154 -0.30 -1.04 -2.14
C THR A 154 0.14 -0.17 -0.97
N ARG A 155 -0.72 0.03 0.05
CA ARG A 155 -0.37 0.78 1.27
C ARG A 155 0.74 0.09 2.07
N ILE A 156 0.65 -1.24 2.24
CA ILE A 156 1.68 -2.03 2.94
C ILE A 156 3.01 -1.94 2.20
N VAL A 157 3.04 -2.19 0.89
CA VAL A 157 4.27 -2.16 0.08
C VAL A 157 4.90 -0.77 0.09
N THR A 158 4.08 0.29 0.01
CA THR A 158 4.58 1.67 0.13
C THR A 158 5.27 1.90 1.47
N ASN A 159 4.65 1.49 2.58
CA ASN A 159 5.24 1.66 3.92
C ASN A 159 6.52 0.84 4.11
N VAL A 160 6.54 -0.40 3.61
CA VAL A 160 7.74 -1.25 3.61
C VAL A 160 8.85 -0.58 2.80
N ALA A 161 8.55 -0.09 1.60
CA ALA A 161 9.52 0.59 0.76
C ALA A 161 10.09 1.87 1.41
N LEU A 162 9.23 2.65 2.07
CA LEU A 162 9.65 3.83 2.83
C LEU A 162 10.56 3.45 3.99
N ARG A 163 10.25 2.37 4.71
CA ARG A 163 11.08 1.84 5.82
C ARG A 163 12.47 1.41 5.31
N LEU A 164 12.52 0.64 4.22
CA LEU A 164 13.76 0.15 3.63
C LEU A 164 14.62 1.28 3.03
N ARG A 165 13.99 2.35 2.52
CA ARG A 165 14.68 3.58 2.07
C ARG A 165 15.27 4.39 3.23
N GLY A 166 14.72 4.25 4.43
CA GLY A 166 15.28 4.84 5.65
C GLY A 166 16.56 4.14 6.07
N ASP A 167 16.58 2.80 6.00
CA ASP A 167 17.75 1.99 6.35
C ASP A 167 18.94 2.22 5.40
N THR A 168 18.69 2.43 4.10
CA THR A 168 19.79 2.67 3.13
C THR A 168 20.51 4.01 3.28
N ARG A 169 19.99 4.93 4.12
CA ARG A 169 20.62 6.23 4.41
C ARG A 169 21.52 6.23 5.64
N GLN A 170 21.51 5.17 6.43
CA GLN A 170 22.41 4.96 7.57
C GLN A 170 23.62 4.15 7.13
#